data_AF-S4Y4M7-F1
#
_entry.id   AF-S4Y4M7-F1
#
_cell.length_a   1.000
_cell.length_b   1.000
_cell.length_c   1.000
_cell.angle_alpha   90.00
_cell.angle_beta   90.00
_cell.angle_gamma   90.00
#
_symmetry.space_group_name_H-M   'P 1'
#
loop_
_entity.id
_entity.type
_entity.pdbx_description
1 polymer ?
#
loop_
_entity_poly.entity_id
_entity_poly.type
_entity_poly.pdbx_seq_one_letter_code
_entity_poly.pdbx_strand_id
1 'polypeptide(L)' 'MDAIVAATRLGAQLMMMGDELGQVREGFFADLLLVDGDPSKDVRILQDSGRLLAIMKDGQLHKRPPAARGAYAIAAE' A
#
# COMPACT_ATOMS: atom_id res chain seq x y z
N MET A 1 -3.49 -3.71 14.58
CA MET A 1 -2.28 -3.91 13.75
C MET A 1 -2.17 -5.34 13.23
N ASP A 2 -2.45 -6.36 14.05
CA ASP A 2 -2.28 -7.77 13.70
C ASP A 2 -2.92 -8.19 12.37
N ALA A 3 -4.13 -7.70 12.06
CA ALA A 3 -4.81 -7.97 10.79
C ALA A 3 -4.01 -7.47 9.57
N ILE A 4 -3.39 -6.28 9.66
CA ILE A 4 -2.57 -5.73 8.57
C ILE A 4 -1.30 -6.59 8.41
N VAL A 5 -0.66 -6.93 9.53
CA VAL A 5 0.56 -7.77 9.53
C VAL A 5 0.26 -9.16 8.95
N ALA A 6 -0.90 -9.74 9.29
CA ALA A 6 -1.38 -11.00 8.73
C ALA A 6 -1.58 -10.92 7.21
N ALA A 7 -2.20 -9.83 6.72
CA ALA A 7 -2.50 -9.62 5.31
C ALA A 7 -1.31 -9.08 4.48
N THR A 8 -0.16 -8.82 5.08
CA THR A 8 1.04 -8.27 4.40
C THR A 8 2.26 -9.15 4.67
N ARG A 9 3.07 -8.84 5.69
CA ARG A 9 4.32 -9.55 6.00
C ARG A 9 4.13 -11.06 6.20
N LEU A 10 3.15 -11.46 7.01
CA LEU A 10 2.92 -12.90 7.27
C LEU A 10 2.30 -13.57 6.04
N GLY A 11 1.40 -12.88 5.34
CA GLY A 11 0.85 -13.36 4.07
C GLY A 11 1.95 -13.67 3.04
N ALA A 12 2.91 -12.75 2.88
CA ALA A 12 4.07 -12.95 2.02
C ALA A 12 4.90 -14.18 2.41
N GLN A 13 5.17 -14.33 3.71
CA GLN A 13 5.91 -15.48 4.25
C GLN A 13 5.17 -16.81 3.99
N LEU A 14 3.85 -16.84 4.21
CA LEU A 14 3.02 -18.01 3.94
C LEU A 14 2.99 -18.40 2.46
N MET A 15 3.11 -17.42 1.56
CA MET A 15 3.19 -17.65 0.11
C MET A 15 4.62 -17.93 -0.38
N MET A 16 5.60 -18.11 0.52
CA MET A 16 7.02 -18.30 0.18
C MET A 16 7.66 -17.10 -0.56
N MET A 17 7.10 -15.90 -0.39
CA MET A 17 7.53 -14.65 -1.04
C MET A 17 7.95 -13.57 -0.03
N GLY A 18 8.36 -13.99 1.18
CA GLY A 18 8.68 -13.08 2.29
C GLY A 18 9.85 -12.14 2.04
N ASP A 19 10.68 -12.45 1.04
CA ASP A 19 11.83 -11.64 0.59
C ASP A 19 11.53 -10.81 -0.67
N GLU A 20 10.31 -10.88 -1.20
CA GLU A 20 9.91 -10.21 -2.44
C GLU A 20 8.76 -9.22 -2.23
N LEU A 21 7.80 -9.47 -1.32
CA LEU A 21 6.63 -8.60 -1.13
C LEU A 21 6.09 -8.55 0.31
N GLY A 22 5.06 -7.73 0.51
CA GLY A 22 4.32 -7.64 1.78
C GLY A 22 4.95 -6.71 2.82
N GLN A 23 5.99 -5.97 2.44
CA GLN A 23 6.63 -4.94 3.24
C GLN A 23 7.07 -3.78 2.35
N VAL A 24 7.04 -2.55 2.87
CA VAL A 24 7.61 -1.39 2.19
C VAL A 24 9.11 -1.37 2.46
N ARG A 25 9.88 -1.94 1.54
CA ARG A 25 11.33 -2.13 1.66
C ARG A 25 11.99 -2.07 0.28
N GLU A 26 13.24 -1.63 0.22
CA GLU A 26 14.02 -1.67 -1.02
C GLU A 26 14.16 -3.12 -1.51
N GLY A 27 14.13 -3.30 -2.84
CA GLY A 27 14.19 -4.62 -3.49
C GLY A 27 12.88 -5.41 -3.48
N PHE A 28 11.81 -4.88 -2.87
CA PHE A 28 10.48 -5.51 -2.87
C PHE A 28 9.62 -5.01 -4.03
N PHE A 29 8.62 -5.80 -4.41
CA PHE A 29 7.61 -5.34 -5.37
C PHE A 29 6.91 -4.08 -4.87
N ALA A 30 6.67 -3.16 -5.79
CA ALA A 30 5.99 -1.91 -5.53
C ALA A 30 4.47 -2.13 -5.50
N ASP A 31 4.02 -2.92 -4.53
CA ASP A 31 2.63 -3.21 -4.22
C ASP A 31 2.17 -2.32 -3.06
N LEU A 32 1.42 -1.25 -3.38
CA LEU A 32 1.08 -0.20 -2.42
C LEU A 32 -0.41 0.16 -2.50
N LEU A 33 -1.00 0.40 -1.32
CA LEU A 33 -2.33 1.00 -1.16
C LEU A 33 -2.18 2.36 -0.48
N LEU A 34 -2.69 3.41 -1.11
CA LEU A 34 -2.90 4.69 -0.44
C LEU A 34 -4.31 4.73 0.12
N VAL A 35 -4.43 4.86 1.43
CA VAL A 35 -5.70 4.81 2.15
C VAL A 35 -5.98 6.17 2.78
N ASP A 36 -7.20 6.68 2.63
CA ASP A 36 -7.71 7.81 3.38
C ASP A 36 -8.07 7.35 4.81
N GLY A 37 -7.29 7.78 5.79
CA GLY A 37 -7.41 7.37 7.20
C GLY A 37 -6.35 6.36 7.65
N ASP A 38 -6.44 5.94 8.91
CA ASP A 38 -5.45 5.05 9.55
C ASP A 38 -6.03 3.64 9.78
N PRO A 39 -5.69 2.64 8.93
CA PRO A 39 -6.18 1.28 9.08
C PRO A 39 -5.60 0.56 10.31
N SER A 40 -4.52 1.07 10.92
CA SER A 40 -3.98 0.51 12.16
C SER A 40 -4.91 0.73 13.36
N LYS A 41 -5.75 1.78 13.28
CA LYS A 41 -6.78 2.15 14.26
C LYS A 41 -8.14 1.56 13.92
N ASP A 42 -8.51 1.53 12.63
CA ASP A 42 -9.76 0.94 12.18
C ASP A 42 -9.57 0.18 10.86
N VAL A 43 -9.48 -1.14 10.95
CA VAL A 43 -9.26 -2.00 9.77
C VAL A 43 -10.44 -1.99 8.79
N ARG A 44 -11.65 -1.61 9.23
CA ARG A 44 -12.86 -1.58 8.39
C ARG A 44 -12.75 -0.57 7.24
N ILE A 45 -11.87 0.42 7.37
CA ILE A 45 -11.56 1.39 6.31
C ILE A 45 -11.15 0.68 5.01
N LEU A 46 -10.45 -0.46 5.11
CA LEU A 46 -10.01 -1.22 3.95
C LEU A 46 -11.18 -1.88 3.17
N GLN A 47 -12.37 -1.95 3.76
CA GLN A 47 -13.58 -2.48 3.11
C GLN A 47 -14.27 -1.42 2.25
N ASP A 48 -13.95 -0.13 2.44
CA ASP A 48 -14.51 0.97 1.66
C ASP A 48 -13.58 1.34 0.50
N SER A 49 -13.95 0.89 -0.70
CA SER A 49 -13.21 1.19 -1.94
C SER A 49 -13.10 2.68 -2.25
N GLY A 50 -14.00 3.52 -1.73
CA GLY A 50 -13.95 4.98 -1.86
C GLY A 50 -12.76 5.59 -1.10
N ARG A 51 -12.31 4.93 -0.02
CA ARG A 51 -11.18 5.36 0.80
C ARG A 51 -9.84 4.82 0.34
N LEU A 52 -9.82 3.89 -0.61
CA LEU A 52 -8.58 3.44 -1.27
C LEU A 52 -8.21 4.45 -2.35
N LEU A 53 -7.49 5.53 -2.01
CA LEU A 53 -7.21 6.64 -2.92
C LEU A 53 -6.36 6.23 -4.13
N ALA A 54 -5.38 5.34 -3.93
CA ALA A 54 -4.55 4.82 -5.00
C ALA A 54 -4.23 3.34 -4.77
N ILE A 55 -4.06 2.61 -5.88
CA ILE A 55 -3.70 1.20 -5.90
C ILE A 55 -2.56 1.04 -6.90
N MET A 56 -1.41 0.62 -6.41
CA MET A 56 -0.24 0.27 -7.20
C MET A 56 0.05 -1.22 -7.06
N LYS A 57 0.32 -1.88 -8.18
CA LYS A 57 0.76 -3.26 -8.23
C LYS A 57 1.93 -3.38 -9.20
N ASP A 58 3.00 -4.04 -8.79
CA ASP A 58 4.22 -4.21 -9.59
C ASP A 58 4.72 -2.88 -10.20
N GLY A 59 4.59 -1.78 -9.44
CA GLY A 59 4.97 -0.43 -9.87
C GLY A 59 3.99 0.26 -10.83
N GLN A 60 2.89 -0.41 -11.22
CA GLN A 60 1.88 0.13 -12.12
C GLN A 60 0.67 0.65 -11.32
N LEU A 61 0.19 1.87 -11.63
CA LEU A 61 -1.01 2.43 -11.02
C LEU A 61 -2.28 1.85 -11.65
N HIS A 62 -3.02 1.07 -10.88
CA HIS A 62 -4.34 0.54 -11.24
C HIS A 62 -5.50 1.45 -10.80
N LYS A 63 -5.29 2.23 -9.72
CA LYS A 63 -6.15 3.35 -9.35
C LYS A 63 -5.26 4.55 -9.07
N ARG A 64 -5.51 5.65 -9.78
CA ARG A 64 -4.74 6.89 -9.60
C ARG A 64 -5.29 7.66 -8.40
N PRO A 65 -4.43 8.30 -7.61
CA PRO A 65 -4.89 9.22 -6.58
C PRO A 65 -5.71 10.35 -7.22
N PRO A 66 -6.65 10.96 -6.49
CA PRO A 66 -7.27 12.20 -6.91
C PRO A 66 -6.20 13.20 -7.34
N ALA A 67 -6.44 13.96 -8.41
CA ALA A 67 -5.49 14.94 -8.93
C ALA A 67 -4.98 15.79 -7.76
N ALA A 68 -3.67 15.73 -7.51
CA ALA A 68 -3.06 16.45 -6.41
C ALA A 68 -3.36 17.94 -6.59
N ARG A 69 -4.11 18.54 -5.66
CA ARG A 69 -4.06 19.99 -5.49
C ARG A 69 -2.70 20.31 -4.91
N GLY A 70 -1.74 20.60 -5.78
CA GLY A 70 -0.39 21.01 -5.39
C GLY A 70 0.66 19.94 -5.71
N ALA A 71 1.62 20.33 -6.54
CA ALA A 71 2.80 19.56 -6.88
C ALA A 71 3.57 19.15 -5.62
N TYR A 72 3.77 17.86 -5.41
CA TYR A 72 4.97 17.41 -4.73
C TYR A 72 6.09 17.50 -5.76
N ALA A 73 6.77 18.64 -5.78
CA ALA A 73 8.10 18.73 -6.36
C ALA A 73 8.97 17.76 -5.55
N ILE A 74 9.18 16.57 -6.09
CA ILE A 74 10.25 15.70 -5.63
C ILE A 74 11.56 16.44 -5.93
N ALA A 75 12.09 17.09 -4.90
CA ALA A 75 13.49 17.49 -4.88
C ALA A 75 14.29 16.19 -4.85
N ALA A 76 14.66 15.70 -6.04
CA ALA A 76 15.70 14.71 -6.21
C ALA A 76 16.99 15.50 -6.45
N GLU A 77 17.91 15.44 -5.47
CA GLU A 77 19.34 15.56 -5.73
C GLU A 77 19.86 14.23 -6.26
#